data_AF-A0A3S0XMI4-F1
#
_entry.id   AF-A0A3S0XMI4-F1
#
_cell.length_a   1.000
_cell.length_b   1.000
_cell.length_c   1.000
_cell.angle_alpha   90.00
_cell.angle_beta   90.00
_cell.angle_gamma   90.00
#
_symmetry.space_group_name_H-M   'P 1'
#
loop_
_entity.id
_entity.type
_entity.pdbx_description
1 polymer ?
#
loop_
_entity_poly.entity_id
_entity_poly.type
_entity_poly.pdbx_seq_one_letter_code
_entity_poly.pdbx_strand_id
1 'polypeptide(L)'
;MILDCSVGYCGGTKQVNGSSKRVGTLKRFFCLYNDNTLAGSQRQLGTYHVAVLDDHDMSSRPTKQRFAAHSSVPYHHKQVAHAVGVMLTMPGIPSIYYGTEQGFDGSESYHDYGIEPERTYTDRYIRESMFGSAFGAFETEGCHFFNTSHPTYLRIAAFARIRNRQDNIGKALRRGHHYLRETSFANRSFPQHRSHYLCELTKY
;
A
#
# COMPACT_ATOMS: atom_id res chain seq x y z
N MET A 1 8.33 20.71 3.41
CA MET A 1 8.79 20.01 2.19
C MET A 1 7.70 19.01 1.84
N ILE A 2 6.80 19.39 0.93
CA ILE A 2 5.75 18.49 0.42
C ILE A 2 6.45 17.62 -0.62
N LEU A 3 6.60 16.33 -0.33
CA LEU A 3 7.15 15.36 -1.27
C LEU A 3 6.08 15.07 -2.33
N ASP A 4 6.18 15.75 -3.47
CA ASP A 4 5.58 15.31 -4.73
C ASP A 4 6.26 13.99 -5.11
N CYS A 5 5.50 12.88 -5.08
CA CYS A 5 6.05 11.55 -5.27
C CYS A 5 6.01 11.16 -6.75
N SER A 6 6.94 11.74 -7.52
CA SER A 6 7.34 11.22 -8.82
C SER A 6 8.75 10.62 -8.75
N VAL A 7 9.06 9.75 -7.76
CA VAL A 7 10.35 9.05 -7.73
C VAL A 7 10.21 7.60 -7.26
N GLY A 8 10.23 6.68 -8.24
CA GLY A 8 10.38 5.26 -7.99
C GLY A 8 9.80 4.38 -9.09
N TYR A 9 10.42 4.41 -10.27
CA TYR A 9 10.12 3.56 -11.44
C TYR A 9 10.29 2.06 -11.09
N CYS A 10 9.31 1.50 -10.40
CA CYS A 10 9.13 0.07 -10.22
C CYS A 10 7.62 -0.09 -10.09
N GLY A 11 6.98 -0.95 -10.89
CA GLY A 11 5.52 -1.14 -10.89
C GLY A 11 4.89 -1.60 -9.56
N GLY A 12 5.63 -1.54 -8.44
CA GLY A 12 5.33 -2.03 -7.11
C GLY A 12 3.98 -1.60 -6.60
N THR A 13 3.60 -0.32 -6.74
CA THR A 13 2.28 0.16 -6.27
C THR A 13 1.13 -0.53 -6.98
N LYS A 14 1.22 -0.78 -8.30
CA LYS A 14 0.21 -1.56 -9.04
C LYS A 14 0.16 -2.99 -8.54
N GLN A 15 1.31 -3.58 -8.19
CA GLN A 15 1.37 -4.95 -7.68
C GLN A 15 0.90 -5.08 -6.23
N VAL A 16 1.17 -4.10 -5.36
CA VAL A 16 0.62 -4.02 -3.98
C VAL A 16 -0.89 -3.81 -4.02
N ASN A 17 -1.38 -2.93 -4.90
CA ASN A 17 -2.81 -2.73 -5.08
C ASN A 17 -3.50 -3.99 -5.58
N GLY A 18 -2.96 -4.61 -6.64
CA GLY A 18 -3.50 -5.84 -7.20
C GLY A 18 -3.46 -7.00 -6.21
N SER A 19 -2.34 -7.22 -5.51
CA SER A 19 -2.24 -8.28 -4.50
C SER A 19 -3.19 -8.06 -3.34
N SER A 20 -3.28 -6.84 -2.82
CA SER A 20 -4.13 -6.49 -1.68
C SER A 20 -5.61 -6.51 -2.03
N LYS A 21 -5.97 -6.08 -3.26
CA LYS A 21 -7.33 -6.21 -3.80
C LYS A 21 -7.66 -7.62 -4.31
N ARG A 22 -6.71 -8.57 -4.27
CA ARG A 22 -6.80 -9.90 -4.89
C ARG A 22 -7.05 -9.86 -6.41
N VAL A 23 -6.80 -8.72 -7.05
CA VAL A 23 -6.87 -8.52 -8.50
C VAL A 23 -5.44 -8.55 -9.05
N GLY A 24 -4.82 -9.72 -9.03
CA GLY A 24 -3.45 -9.94 -9.55
C GLY A 24 -2.74 -11.14 -8.95
N THR A 25 -1.81 -11.73 -9.69
CA THR A 25 -1.03 -12.88 -9.21
C THR A 25 0.04 -12.40 -8.22
N LEU A 26 0.01 -12.93 -6.98
CA LEU A 26 1.02 -12.68 -5.94
C LEU A 26 2.46 -12.90 -6.45
N LYS A 27 2.64 -13.86 -7.36
CA LYS A 27 3.91 -14.13 -8.06
C LYS A 27 4.56 -12.86 -8.61
N ARG A 28 3.78 -11.97 -9.24
CA ARG A 28 4.31 -10.77 -9.89
C ARG A 28 4.82 -9.74 -8.87
N PHE A 29 4.19 -9.65 -7.70
CA PHE A 29 4.67 -8.83 -6.60
C PHE A 29 5.97 -9.37 -6.03
N PHE A 30 6.02 -10.68 -5.75
CA PHE A 30 7.21 -11.32 -5.17
C PHE A 30 8.41 -11.31 -6.12
N CYS A 31 8.20 -11.46 -7.43
CA CYS A 31 9.26 -11.36 -8.42
C CYS A 31 9.99 -10.01 -8.45
N LEU A 32 9.42 -8.94 -7.88
CA LEU A 32 10.11 -7.64 -7.77
C LEU A 32 11.34 -7.68 -6.87
N TYR A 33 11.43 -8.67 -5.98
CA TYR A 33 12.49 -8.80 -4.98
C TYR A 33 13.39 -10.00 -5.24
N ASN A 34 13.42 -10.52 -6.48
CA ASN A 34 14.36 -11.57 -6.83
C ASN A 34 15.80 -11.02 -6.89
N ASP A 35 16.80 -11.88 -6.70
CA ASP A 35 18.23 -11.47 -6.66
C ASP A 35 18.71 -10.80 -7.97
N ASN A 36 17.98 -10.99 -9.08
CA ASN A 36 18.26 -10.41 -10.38
C ASN A 36 17.61 -9.03 -10.61
N THR A 37 16.91 -8.48 -9.62
CA THR A 37 16.27 -7.16 -9.67
C THR A 37 17.02 -6.16 -8.80
N LEU A 38 16.90 -4.86 -9.12
CA LEU A 38 17.41 -3.80 -8.27
C LEU A 38 16.83 -3.91 -6.85
N ALA A 39 15.58 -4.35 -6.72
CA ALA A 39 14.93 -4.48 -5.42
C ALA A 39 15.44 -5.65 -4.57
N GLY A 40 15.73 -6.81 -5.18
CA GLY A 40 16.29 -7.95 -4.44
C GLY A 40 17.79 -7.82 -4.13
N SER A 41 18.54 -7.12 -4.99
CA SER A 41 20.01 -6.99 -4.85
C SER A 41 20.46 -5.94 -3.82
N GLN A 42 19.57 -5.06 -3.34
CA GLN A 42 19.93 -3.90 -2.53
C GLN A 42 19.53 -4.05 -1.05
N ARG A 43 20.51 -3.95 -0.14
CA ARG A 43 20.28 -3.90 1.32
C ARG A 43 19.53 -2.66 1.79
N GLN A 44 19.73 -1.54 1.09
CA GLN A 44 19.26 -0.22 1.51
C GLN A 44 18.39 0.42 0.42
N LEU A 45 17.41 -0.35 -0.09
CA LEU A 45 16.41 0.21 -1.00
C LEU A 45 15.74 1.47 -0.46
N GLY A 46 15.63 1.62 0.86
CA GLY A 46 15.12 2.82 1.50
C GLY A 46 15.86 4.11 1.14
N THR A 47 17.09 4.05 0.63
CA THR A 47 17.79 5.25 0.13
C THR A 47 17.19 5.80 -1.17
N TYR A 48 16.57 4.93 -1.97
CA TYR A 48 16.16 5.25 -3.36
C TYR A 48 14.69 4.97 -3.63
N HIS A 49 13.99 4.25 -2.75
CA HIS A 49 12.64 3.77 -2.99
C HIS A 49 11.70 4.20 -1.86
N VAL A 50 10.80 5.11 -2.21
CA VAL A 50 9.62 5.44 -1.39
C VAL A 50 8.46 4.61 -1.90
N ALA A 51 7.88 3.80 -1.02
CA ALA A 51 6.66 3.07 -1.31
C ALA A 51 5.47 3.95 -0.96
N VAL A 52 4.57 4.16 -1.92
CA VAL A 52 3.35 4.96 -1.77
C VAL A 52 2.16 4.11 -2.18
N LEU A 53 1.14 4.04 -1.31
CA LEU A 53 -0.13 3.41 -1.64
C LEU A 53 -0.98 4.41 -2.42
N ASP A 54 -1.35 5.49 -1.75
CA ASP A 54 -2.08 6.63 -2.28
C ASP A 54 -1.28 7.91 -2.00
N ASP A 55 -1.50 8.95 -2.79
CA ASP A 55 -1.05 10.32 -2.55
C ASP A 55 -2.12 11.32 -3.05
N HIS A 56 -1.81 12.61 -3.00
CA HIS A 56 -2.75 13.70 -3.30
C HIS A 56 -2.99 13.93 -4.80
N ASP A 57 -2.20 13.31 -5.67
CA ASP A 57 -2.27 13.50 -7.12
C ASP A 57 -2.57 12.21 -7.87
N MET A 58 -2.23 11.05 -7.31
CA MET A 58 -2.45 9.73 -7.90
C MET A 58 -1.99 9.67 -9.36
N SER A 59 -0.93 10.40 -9.69
CA SER A 59 -0.53 10.76 -11.06
C SER A 59 -0.19 9.56 -11.94
N SER A 60 0.17 8.43 -11.33
CA SER A 60 0.46 7.16 -12.01
C SER A 60 -0.79 6.30 -12.31
N ARG A 61 -2.00 6.80 -12.02
CA ARG A 61 -3.28 6.09 -12.18
C ARG A 61 -4.14 6.77 -13.25
N PRO A 62 -4.94 6.00 -14.02
CA PRO A 62 -5.83 6.57 -15.05
C PRO A 62 -6.96 7.41 -14.45
N THR A 63 -7.37 7.09 -13.21
CA THR A 63 -8.46 7.75 -12.49
C THR A 63 -8.00 8.18 -11.10
N LYS A 64 -8.50 9.33 -10.61
CA LYS A 64 -8.27 9.80 -9.23
C LYS A 64 -9.18 9.04 -8.29
N GLN A 65 -8.61 8.13 -7.51
CA GLN A 65 -9.37 7.35 -6.53
C GLN A 65 -8.46 6.80 -5.43
N ARG A 66 -8.92 6.87 -4.18
CA ARG A 66 -8.26 6.28 -3.01
C ARG A 66 -8.16 4.75 -3.16
N PHE A 67 -7.29 4.10 -2.39
CA PHE A 67 -7.20 2.65 -2.37
C PHE A 67 -8.51 2.00 -1.91
N ALA A 68 -9.19 2.58 -0.91
CA ALA A 68 -10.44 2.03 -0.38
C ALA A 68 -11.65 2.25 -1.30
N ALA A 69 -11.54 3.11 -2.31
CA ALA A 69 -12.60 3.37 -3.28
C ALA A 69 -13.11 2.07 -3.94
N HIS A 70 -14.43 1.99 -4.14
CA HIS A 70 -15.13 0.90 -4.82
C HIS A 70 -14.88 -0.48 -4.20
N SER A 71 -14.48 -0.54 -2.93
CA SER A 71 -14.20 -1.81 -2.25
C SER A 71 -15.51 -2.49 -1.81
N SER A 72 -15.86 -3.59 -2.47
CA SER A 72 -17.03 -4.41 -2.14
C SER A 72 -16.72 -5.56 -1.17
N VAL A 73 -15.45 -5.72 -0.74
CA VAL A 73 -15.08 -6.83 0.13
C VAL A 73 -15.59 -6.61 1.56
N PRO A 74 -16.09 -7.67 2.23
CA PRO A 74 -16.38 -7.59 3.65
C PRO A 74 -15.13 -7.17 4.43
N TYR A 75 -15.30 -6.26 5.38
CA TYR A 75 -14.21 -5.72 6.20
C TYR A 75 -13.10 -5.01 5.41
N HIS A 76 -13.45 -4.19 4.40
CA HIS A 76 -12.50 -3.39 3.61
C HIS A 76 -11.44 -2.66 4.45
N HIS A 77 -11.77 -2.20 5.66
CA HIS A 77 -10.83 -1.62 6.62
C HIS A 77 -9.61 -2.54 6.92
N LYS A 78 -9.80 -3.87 6.94
CA LYS A 78 -8.70 -4.85 7.08
C LYS A 78 -7.86 -4.95 5.82
N GLN A 79 -8.45 -4.80 4.65
CA GLN A 79 -7.73 -4.79 3.37
C GLN A 79 -6.82 -3.57 3.25
N VAL A 80 -7.31 -2.38 3.64
CA VAL A 80 -6.51 -1.16 3.71
C VAL A 80 -5.33 -1.35 4.67
N ALA A 81 -5.61 -1.84 5.89
CA ALA A 81 -4.56 -2.12 6.87
C ALA A 81 -3.55 -3.18 6.38
N HIS A 82 -3.99 -4.16 5.60
CA HIS A 82 -3.12 -5.18 5.01
C HIS A 82 -2.18 -4.57 3.96
N ALA A 83 -2.70 -3.75 3.04
CA ALA A 83 -1.90 -3.08 2.01
C ALA A 83 -0.80 -2.21 2.64
N VAL A 84 -1.17 -1.40 3.64
CA VAL A 84 -0.21 -0.59 4.40
C VAL A 84 0.75 -1.46 5.22
N GLY A 85 0.28 -2.57 5.79
CA GLY A 85 1.12 -3.54 6.50
C GLY A 85 2.20 -4.16 5.60
N VAL A 86 1.86 -4.51 4.36
CA VAL A 86 2.83 -4.94 3.35
C VAL A 86 3.89 -3.86 3.12
N MET A 87 3.49 -2.61 2.91
CA MET A 87 4.43 -1.48 2.74
C MET A 87 5.34 -1.26 3.95
N LEU A 88 4.79 -1.38 5.17
CA LEU A 88 5.55 -1.23 6.41
C LEU A 88 6.52 -2.40 6.68
N THR A 89 6.38 -3.51 5.96
CA THR A 89 7.21 -4.71 6.16
C THR A 89 8.14 -5.03 4.98
N MET A 90 7.97 -4.36 3.84
CA MET A 90 8.89 -4.47 2.71
C MET A 90 10.10 -3.54 2.86
N PRO A 91 11.23 -3.84 2.18
CA PRO A 91 12.34 -2.91 2.04
C PRO A 91 11.91 -1.61 1.35
N GLY A 92 12.36 -0.46 1.87
CA GLY A 92 11.99 0.86 1.35
C GLY A 92 11.58 1.85 2.45
N ILE A 93 11.24 3.08 2.04
CA ILE A 93 10.61 4.08 2.91
C ILE A 93 9.11 4.07 2.64
N PRO A 94 8.27 3.56 3.55
CA PRO A 94 6.83 3.64 3.40
C PRO A 94 6.35 5.08 3.65
N SER A 95 5.55 5.61 2.73
CA SER A 95 4.81 6.85 2.90
C SER A 95 3.31 6.54 2.98
N ILE A 96 2.63 7.10 3.96
CA ILE A 96 1.20 6.93 4.18
C ILE A 96 0.56 8.29 3.97
N TYR A 97 -0.36 8.37 3.01
CA TYR A 97 -1.15 9.56 2.78
C TYR A 97 -2.29 9.64 3.79
N TYR A 98 -2.59 10.85 4.27
CA TYR A 98 -3.55 11.05 5.35
C TYR A 98 -4.93 10.52 4.97
N GLY A 99 -5.65 9.96 5.94
CA GLY A 99 -6.96 9.38 5.72
C GLY A 99 -6.92 7.92 5.26
N THR A 100 -5.80 7.43 4.72
CA THR A 100 -5.62 5.99 4.44
C THR A 100 -5.78 5.17 5.73
N GLU A 101 -5.31 5.67 6.87
CA GLU A 101 -5.47 5.04 8.17
C GLU A 101 -6.91 5.05 8.72
N GLN A 102 -7.76 5.91 8.16
CA GLN A 102 -9.21 5.97 8.42
C GLN A 102 -10.02 5.29 7.31
N GLY A 103 -9.37 4.80 6.25
CA GLY A 103 -10.05 4.11 5.15
C GLY A 103 -10.80 5.04 4.20
N PHE A 104 -10.35 6.27 4.02
CA PHE A 104 -10.92 7.22 3.05
C PHE A 104 -11.02 6.60 1.65
N ASP A 105 -12.15 6.79 1.00
CA ASP A 105 -12.59 6.06 -0.20
C ASP A 105 -12.94 6.97 -1.39
N GLY A 106 -12.62 8.27 -1.31
CA GLY A 106 -12.90 9.24 -2.34
C GLY A 106 -12.47 8.84 -3.76
N SER A 107 -13.29 9.21 -4.74
CA SER A 107 -13.16 8.78 -6.13
C SER A 107 -13.76 9.79 -7.10
N GLU A 108 -13.10 10.02 -8.24
CA GLU A 108 -13.64 10.86 -9.30
C GLU A 108 -14.89 10.29 -9.98
N SER A 109 -15.30 9.06 -9.65
CA SER A 109 -16.60 8.52 -10.07
C SER A 109 -17.79 9.29 -9.50
N TYR A 110 -17.59 10.07 -8.43
CA TYR A 110 -18.60 10.97 -7.89
C TYR A 110 -18.79 12.25 -8.72
N HIS A 111 -18.06 12.39 -9.84
CA HIS A 111 -18.15 13.56 -10.70
C HIS A 111 -19.44 13.62 -11.50
N ASP A 112 -20.19 14.69 -11.28
CA ASP A 112 -21.40 15.01 -12.01
C ASP A 112 -21.07 15.82 -13.27
N TYR A 113 -21.05 15.12 -14.41
CA TYR A 113 -20.84 15.73 -15.73
C TYR A 113 -22.03 16.56 -16.23
N GLY A 114 -23.18 16.52 -15.55
CA GLY A 114 -24.31 17.41 -15.79
C GLY A 114 -24.07 18.81 -15.21
N ILE A 115 -23.25 18.93 -14.17
CA ILE A 115 -22.90 20.21 -13.51
C ILE A 115 -21.53 20.71 -14.00
N GLU A 116 -20.53 19.83 -14.07
CA GLU A 116 -19.18 20.12 -14.52
C GLU A 116 -18.85 19.27 -15.76
N PRO A 117 -19.12 19.75 -16.99
CA PRO A 117 -19.01 18.93 -18.20
C PRO A 117 -17.59 18.46 -18.52
N GLU A 118 -16.58 19.16 -18.02
CA GLU A 118 -15.18 18.84 -18.24
C GLU A 118 -14.60 18.02 -17.08
N ARG A 119 -13.68 17.11 -17.40
CA ARG A 119 -12.89 16.38 -16.40
C ARG A 119 -11.79 17.27 -15.83
N THR A 120 -12.18 18.29 -15.08
CA THR A 120 -11.30 19.25 -14.40
C THR A 120 -11.41 19.13 -12.90
N TYR A 121 -10.39 19.61 -12.16
CA TYR A 121 -10.36 19.64 -10.69
C TYR A 121 -10.58 18.28 -10.00
N THR A 122 -10.30 17.15 -10.67
CA THR A 122 -10.60 15.81 -10.14
C THR A 122 -9.78 15.42 -8.91
N ASP A 123 -8.69 16.13 -8.61
CA ASP A 123 -7.90 15.93 -7.40
C ASP A 123 -8.71 16.18 -6.12
N ARG A 124 -9.78 16.97 -6.19
CA ARG A 124 -10.64 17.23 -5.02
C ARG A 124 -11.22 15.96 -4.43
N TYR A 125 -11.57 14.97 -5.26
CA TYR A 125 -12.16 13.72 -4.82
C TYR A 125 -11.22 12.84 -3.99
N ILE A 126 -9.92 13.09 -3.99
CA ILE A 126 -8.92 12.36 -3.19
C ILE A 126 -8.26 13.26 -2.13
N ARG A 127 -8.86 14.42 -1.87
CA ARG A 127 -8.42 15.42 -0.89
C ARG A 127 -9.54 15.72 0.12
N GLU A 128 -10.27 14.67 0.53
CA GLU A 128 -11.33 14.77 1.55
C GLU A 128 -10.79 15.34 2.86
N SER A 129 -11.60 16.15 3.55
CA SER A 129 -11.20 16.73 4.83
C SER A 129 -11.29 15.70 5.95
N MET A 130 -10.21 15.54 6.71
CA MET A 130 -10.20 14.72 7.92
C MET A 130 -10.80 15.43 9.13
N PHE A 131 -10.63 16.75 9.19
CA PHE A 131 -11.12 17.62 10.24
C PHE A 131 -12.28 18.44 9.67
N GLY A 132 -13.35 18.60 10.45
CA GLY A 132 -14.64 19.13 10.00
C GLY A 132 -14.51 20.33 9.05
N SER A 133 -15.10 20.18 7.87
CA SER A 133 -15.04 21.14 6.77
C SER A 133 -16.26 20.93 5.84
N ALA A 134 -16.46 21.84 4.90
CA ALA A 134 -17.50 21.76 3.86
C ALA A 134 -17.36 20.51 2.98
N PHE A 135 -16.13 19.97 2.84
CA PHE A 135 -15.84 18.80 2.02
C PHE A 135 -15.26 17.66 2.87
N GLY A 136 -16.12 16.85 3.49
CA GLY A 136 -15.74 15.71 4.34
C GLY A 136 -15.58 14.39 3.58
N ALA A 137 -15.06 13.38 4.26
CA ALA A 137 -15.01 12.01 3.74
C ALA A 137 -16.41 11.35 3.74
N PHE A 138 -16.57 10.29 2.96
CA PHE A 138 -17.79 9.47 2.91
C PHE A 138 -19.06 10.28 2.59
N GLU A 139 -18.96 11.26 1.69
CA GLU A 139 -20.09 12.10 1.25
C GLU A 139 -20.76 12.87 2.41
N THR A 140 -19.93 13.43 3.31
CA THR A 140 -20.41 14.22 4.46
C THR A 140 -19.86 15.65 4.48
N GLU A 141 -20.49 16.50 5.29
CA GLU A 141 -20.06 17.87 5.59
C GLU A 141 -20.02 18.07 7.12
N GLY A 142 -19.08 18.89 7.60
CA GLY A 142 -18.97 19.26 9.02
C GLY A 142 -18.51 18.14 9.97
N CYS A 143 -18.28 16.93 9.45
CA CYS A 143 -17.89 15.75 10.22
C CYS A 143 -16.36 15.63 10.38
N HIS A 144 -15.94 15.15 11.55
CA HIS A 144 -14.54 14.80 11.83
C HIS A 144 -14.33 13.29 11.78
N PHE A 145 -13.27 12.85 11.09
CA PHE A 145 -13.02 11.43 10.81
C PHE A 145 -11.76 10.86 11.44
N PHE A 146 -10.99 11.63 12.21
CA PHE A 146 -9.87 11.05 12.92
C PHE A 146 -10.36 10.26 14.14
N ASN A 147 -10.39 8.95 14.00
CA ASN A 147 -10.79 8.03 15.05
C ASN A 147 -9.60 7.16 15.46
N THR A 148 -9.07 7.38 16.66
CA THR A 148 -7.95 6.60 17.21
C THR A 148 -8.32 5.16 17.54
N SER A 149 -9.61 4.85 17.64
CA SER A 149 -10.15 3.51 17.84
C SER A 149 -10.53 2.83 16.53
N HIS A 150 -10.32 3.46 15.37
CA HIS A 150 -10.64 2.88 14.08
C HIS A 150 -9.82 1.59 13.82
N PRO A 151 -10.43 0.47 13.38
CA PRO A 151 -9.72 -0.79 13.21
C PRO A 151 -8.54 -0.73 12.22
N THR A 152 -8.64 0.08 11.16
CA THR A 152 -7.52 0.29 10.22
C THR A 152 -6.37 1.01 10.91
N TYR A 153 -6.67 2.10 11.61
CA TYR A 153 -5.70 2.91 12.34
C TYR A 153 -4.93 2.07 13.36
N LEU A 154 -5.64 1.32 14.21
CA LEU A 154 -5.03 0.47 15.24
C LEU A 154 -4.08 -0.59 14.66
N ARG A 155 -4.44 -1.20 13.53
CA ARG A 155 -3.60 -2.20 12.84
C ARG A 155 -2.36 -1.57 12.21
N ILE A 156 -2.51 -0.44 11.53
CA ILE A 156 -1.38 0.30 10.94
C ILE A 156 -0.43 0.76 12.06
N ALA A 157 -0.96 1.29 13.15
CA ALA A 157 -0.18 1.68 14.31
C ALA A 157 0.59 0.48 14.91
N ALA A 158 -0.01 -0.71 14.95
CA ALA A 158 0.68 -1.92 15.39
C ALA A 158 1.86 -2.30 14.48
N PHE A 159 1.67 -2.28 13.15
CA PHE A 159 2.78 -2.52 12.20
C PHE A 159 3.88 -1.47 12.34
N ALA A 160 3.50 -0.18 12.44
CA ALA A 160 4.45 0.92 12.61
C ALA A 160 5.26 0.77 13.90
N ARG A 161 4.63 0.37 15.02
CA ARG A 161 5.32 0.07 16.29
C ARG A 161 6.37 -1.02 16.12
N ILE A 162 6.02 -2.14 15.46
CA ILE A 162 6.97 -3.24 15.21
C ILE A 162 8.12 -2.76 14.32
N ARG A 163 7.81 -2.08 13.20
CA ARG A 163 8.81 -1.51 12.28
C ARG A 163 9.77 -0.58 13.00
N ASN A 164 9.33 0.17 14.01
CA ASN A 164 10.12 1.18 14.72
C ASN A 164 10.81 0.67 16.00
N ARG A 165 10.73 -0.63 16.32
CA ARG A 165 11.51 -1.21 17.43
C ARG A 165 13.01 -0.99 17.23
N GLN A 166 13.74 -0.84 18.33
CA GLN A 166 15.20 -0.65 18.30
C GLN A 166 15.99 -1.97 18.33
N ASP A 167 15.29 -3.09 18.45
CA ASP A 167 15.85 -4.43 18.43
C ASP A 167 16.13 -4.94 17.00
N ASN A 168 16.57 -6.20 16.91
CA ASN A 168 16.90 -6.84 15.63
C ASN A 168 15.69 -7.00 14.71
N ILE A 169 14.47 -7.09 15.25
CA ILE A 169 13.24 -7.20 14.45
C ILE A 169 12.99 -5.88 13.72
N GLY A 170 12.96 -4.76 14.45
CA GLY A 170 12.77 -3.45 13.83
C GLY A 170 13.90 -3.07 12.88
N LYS A 171 15.16 -3.40 13.23
CA LYS A 171 16.31 -3.21 12.34
C LYS A 171 16.19 -4.03 11.05
N ALA A 172 15.76 -5.29 11.12
CA ALA A 172 15.53 -6.13 9.96
C ALA A 172 14.45 -5.55 9.02
N LEU A 173 13.36 -5.00 9.57
CA LEU A 173 12.32 -4.39 8.73
C LEU A 173 12.78 -3.10 8.03
N ARG A 174 13.67 -2.32 8.67
CA ARG A 174 14.16 -1.04 8.11
C ARG A 174 15.37 -1.20 7.18
N ARG A 175 16.20 -2.22 7.41
CA ARG A 175 17.53 -2.35 6.77
C ARG A 175 17.87 -3.78 6.31
N GLY A 176 17.01 -4.74 6.57
CA GLY A 176 17.24 -6.14 6.22
C GLY A 176 16.92 -6.44 4.77
N HIS A 177 17.27 -7.66 4.38
CA HIS A 177 16.97 -8.22 3.07
C HIS A 177 15.59 -8.89 3.07
N HIS A 178 14.94 -8.88 1.92
CA HIS A 178 13.72 -9.64 1.69
C HIS A 178 14.07 -10.88 0.87
N TYR A 179 13.65 -12.04 1.35
CA TYR A 179 13.86 -13.31 0.66
C TYR A 179 12.50 -13.95 0.34
N LEU A 180 12.43 -14.66 -0.78
CA LEU A 180 11.29 -15.51 -1.07
C LEU A 180 11.28 -16.66 -0.07
N ARG A 181 10.18 -16.83 0.65
CA ARG A 181 10.01 -17.97 1.55
C ARG A 181 9.78 -19.23 0.72
N GLU A 182 10.49 -20.30 1.05
CA GLU A 182 10.21 -21.63 0.50
C GLU A 182 8.78 -22.07 0.88
N THR A 183 8.07 -22.70 -0.05
CA THR A 183 6.74 -23.25 0.22
C THR A 183 6.88 -24.59 0.95
N SER A 184 6.08 -24.80 2.00
CA SER A 184 5.94 -26.14 2.58
C SER A 184 5.26 -27.04 1.56
N PHE A 185 5.84 -28.21 1.29
CA PHE A 185 5.25 -29.24 0.46
C PHE A 185 4.89 -30.45 1.32
N ALA A 186 3.67 -30.97 1.16
CA ALA A 186 3.19 -32.18 1.81
C ALA A 186 3.43 -32.23 3.35
N ASN A 187 3.08 -31.15 4.06
CA ASN A 187 3.24 -31.00 5.52
C ASN A 187 4.69 -31.15 6.05
N ARG A 188 5.70 -31.08 5.18
CA ARG A 188 7.10 -31.05 5.61
C ARG A 188 7.49 -29.64 6.04
N SER A 189 8.34 -29.55 7.06
CA SER A 189 8.93 -28.28 7.52
C SER A 189 9.77 -27.63 6.41
N PHE A 190 9.90 -26.31 6.46
CA PHE A 190 10.70 -25.53 5.52
C PHE A 190 12.14 -26.08 5.48
N PRO A 191 12.69 -26.40 4.30
CA PRO A 191 14.11 -26.71 4.18
C PRO A 191 14.99 -25.59 4.77
N GLN A 192 16.07 -25.95 5.47
CA GLN A 192 17.10 -24.97 5.79
C GLN A 192 17.83 -24.57 4.49
N HIS A 193 17.55 -23.33 4.05
CA HIS A 193 18.30 -22.51 3.11
C HIS A 193 19.17 -23.28 2.10
N ARG A 194 18.59 -23.66 0.95
CA ARG A 194 19.40 -24.00 -0.25
C ARG A 194 19.36 -22.84 -1.23
N SER A 195 20.53 -22.41 -1.69
CA SER A 195 20.79 -21.21 -2.52
C SER A 195 20.21 -21.24 -3.95
N HIS A 196 19.08 -21.91 -4.18
CA HIS A 196 18.43 -22.01 -5.48
C HIS A 196 16.95 -21.65 -5.36
N TYR A 197 16.64 -20.36 -5.51
CA TYR A 197 15.27 -19.86 -5.61
C TYR A 197 14.69 -20.20 -7.00
N LEU A 198 14.03 -21.34 -7.15
CA LEU A 198 13.25 -21.67 -8.34
C LEU A 198 11.87 -21.00 -8.25
N CYS A 199 11.63 -20.01 -9.11
CA CYS A 199 10.32 -19.42 -9.38
C CYS A 199 9.47 -20.33 -10.30
N GLU A 200 9.51 -21.65 -10.08
CA GLU A 200 8.69 -22.62 -10.79
C GLU A 200 7.55 -23.11 -9.90
N LEU A 201 6.48 -22.30 -9.85
CA LEU A 201 5.16 -22.85 -9.56
C LEU A 201 4.66 -23.49 -10.86
N THR A 202 4.86 -24.80 -10.96
CA THR A 202 4.24 -25.67 -11.95
C THR A 202 2.73 -25.48 -11.90
N LYS A 203 2.15 -25.35 -13.10
CA LYS A 203 0.70 -25.37 -13.35
C LYS A 203 0.10 -26.62 -12.71
N TYR A 204 -0.92 -26.42 -11.88
CA TYR A 204 -2.05 -27.34 -11.72
C TYR A 204 -3.31 -26.50 -11.59
#